data_AF-A0AAV0T1B2-F1
#
_entry.id   AF-A0AAV0T1B2-F1
#
_cell.length_a   1.000
_cell.length_b   1.000
_cell.length_c   1.000
_cell.angle_alpha   90.00
_cell.angle_beta   90.00
_cell.angle_gamma   90.00
#
_symmetry.space_group_name_H-M   'P 1'
#
loop_
_entity.id
_entity.type
_entity.pdbx_description
1 polymer ?
#
loop_
_entity_poly.entity_id
_entity_poly.type
_entity_poly.pdbx_seq_one_letter_code
_entity_poly.pdbx_strand_id
1 'polypeptide(L)'
;MLLRVLMKRICRLTLVQTREKITVPTSGSTGRHRRLKPKISTDKFAALSTEFFDRVQNAMEPLHPPINDKFHLQRDGNGELVICTNAQAFKIKVLSSKQQIELLSPASCLRTYHWNAMTKRWEDVADSHDIEGLLTRDLMRFCAGIPLF
;
A
#
# COMPACT_ATOMS: atom_id res chain seq x y z
N MET A 1 -3.96 70.59 -7.72
CA MET A 1 -3.02 70.86 -8.82
C MET A 1 -3.50 70.07 -10.03
N LEU A 2 -3.71 70.78 -11.15
CA LEU A 2 -4.04 70.41 -12.54
C LEU A 2 -4.60 69.01 -12.87
N LEU A 3 -5.82 68.86 -13.42
CA LEU A 3 -6.30 69.17 -14.78
C LEU A 3 -5.71 68.27 -15.90
N ARG A 4 -6.66 67.69 -16.68
CA ARG A 4 -6.65 67.33 -18.12
C ARG A 4 -6.64 65.81 -18.42
N VAL A 5 -7.69 65.23 -19.05
CA VAL A 5 -8.21 65.46 -20.44
C VAL A 5 -7.14 65.04 -21.45
N LEU A 6 -7.34 64.33 -22.55
CA LEU A 6 -8.45 63.64 -23.25
C LEU A 6 -7.80 63.26 -24.60
N MET A 7 -8.04 62.04 -25.06
CA MET A 7 -8.13 61.58 -26.46
C MET A 7 -7.18 62.03 -27.60
N LYS A 8 -6.91 61.01 -28.44
CA LYS A 8 -7.01 60.94 -29.92
C LYS A 8 -5.76 61.27 -30.76
N ARG A 9 -5.36 60.26 -31.55
CA ARG A 9 -5.11 60.23 -33.02
C ARG A 9 -4.78 58.76 -33.36
N ILE A 10 -5.58 57.96 -34.07
CA ILE A 10 -6.11 57.96 -35.46
C ILE A 10 -5.05 57.62 -36.54
N CYS A 11 -5.46 56.66 -37.40
CA CYS A 11 -5.02 56.27 -38.77
C CYS A 11 -3.97 55.14 -38.89
N ARG A 12 -4.38 53.92 -39.33
CA ARG A 12 -4.57 53.42 -40.74
C ARG A 12 -3.20 53.07 -41.37
N LEU A 13 -2.90 51.93 -42.01
CA LEU A 13 -3.66 50.98 -42.85
C LEU A 13 -2.79 49.70 -43.09
N THR A 14 -3.46 48.54 -43.24
CA THR A 14 -3.16 47.34 -44.08
C THR A 14 -1.75 46.72 -44.19
N LEU A 15 -1.67 45.41 -43.90
CA LEU A 15 -1.37 44.40 -44.93
C LEU A 15 -1.94 43.01 -44.53
N VAL A 16 -2.55 42.34 -45.51
CA VAL A 16 -3.04 40.95 -45.48
C VAL A 16 -1.90 40.02 -45.97
N GLN A 17 -2.02 38.71 -45.67
CA GLN A 17 -1.24 37.54 -46.15
C GLN A 17 -0.19 37.06 -45.11
N THR A 18 -0.05 35.79 -44.74
CA THR A 18 -0.60 34.51 -45.23
C THR A 18 -0.43 33.44 -44.15
N ARG A 19 -1.41 32.53 -44.09
CA ARG A 19 -1.38 31.14 -43.61
C ARG A 19 -0.01 30.54 -43.28
N GLU A 20 0.10 29.96 -42.07
CA GLU A 20 0.60 28.59 -41.87
C GLU A 20 0.08 28.04 -40.54
N LYS A 21 -0.88 27.09 -40.64
CA LYS A 21 -1.32 26.26 -39.51
C LYS A 21 -0.18 25.28 -39.23
N ILE A 22 0.69 25.63 -38.30
CA ILE A 22 1.71 24.72 -37.78
C ILE A 22 0.98 23.55 -37.12
N THR A 23 0.82 22.47 -37.87
CA THR A 23 0.33 21.20 -37.36
C THR A 23 1.53 20.52 -36.75
N VAL A 24 1.66 20.62 -35.42
CA VAL A 24 2.64 19.84 -34.67
C VAL A 24 2.34 18.37 -34.96
N PRO A 25 3.27 17.56 -35.48
CA PRO A 25 3.04 16.14 -35.60
C PRO A 25 2.87 15.60 -34.18
N THR A 26 1.69 15.03 -33.90
CA THR A 26 1.47 14.17 -32.76
C THR A 26 2.45 13.02 -32.91
N SER A 27 3.61 13.14 -32.25
CA SER A 27 4.46 12.00 -31.96
C SER A 27 3.56 11.01 -31.27
N GLY A 28 3.24 9.93 -31.98
CA GLY A 28 2.58 8.78 -31.39
C GLY A 28 3.49 8.31 -30.28
N SER A 29 3.23 8.80 -29.07
CA SER A 29 3.69 8.12 -27.87
C SER A 29 3.03 6.77 -27.99
N THR A 30 3.83 5.78 -28.38
CA THR A 30 3.55 4.39 -28.13
C THR A 30 3.12 4.36 -26.68
N GLY A 31 1.81 4.23 -26.47
CA GLY A 31 1.26 3.99 -25.15
C GLY A 31 2.02 2.77 -24.69
N ARG A 32 3.00 2.96 -23.81
CA ARG A 32 3.50 1.89 -22.98
C ARG A 32 2.24 1.43 -22.29
N HIS A 33 1.61 0.38 -22.83
CA HIS A 33 0.61 -0.38 -22.12
C HIS A 33 1.26 -0.58 -20.76
N ARG A 34 0.73 0.11 -19.73
CA ARG A 34 1.09 -0.18 -18.35
C ARG A 34 0.84 -1.67 -18.28
N ARG A 35 1.90 -2.48 -18.26
CA ARG A 35 1.78 -3.92 -18.12
C ARG A 35 1.00 -4.07 -16.83
N LEU A 36 -0.29 -4.38 -16.96
CA LEU A 36 -1.12 -4.72 -15.83
C LEU A 36 -0.40 -5.91 -15.24
N LYS A 37 0.20 -5.73 -14.06
CA LYS A 37 0.86 -6.83 -13.36
C LYS A 37 -0.16 -7.97 -13.34
N PRO A 38 0.21 -9.17 -13.83
CA PRO A 38 -0.73 -10.28 -13.88
C PRO A 38 -1.35 -10.45 -12.48
N LYS A 39 -2.66 -10.25 -12.40
CA LYS A 39 -3.39 -10.39 -11.14
C LYS A 39 -3.31 -11.87 -10.76
N ILE A 40 -2.84 -12.16 -9.55
CA ILE A 40 -2.79 -13.54 -9.06
C ILE A 40 -4.20 -14.15 -9.09
N SER A 41 -4.32 -15.46 -9.35
CA SER A 41 -5.64 -16.09 -9.28
C SER A 41 -6.20 -16.04 -7.86
N THR A 42 -7.53 -16.02 -7.74
CA THR A 42 -8.21 -15.98 -6.44
C THR A 42 -7.80 -17.15 -5.55
N ASP A 43 -7.76 -18.37 -6.10
CA ASP A 43 -7.38 -19.58 -5.35
C ASP A 43 -5.93 -19.51 -4.87
N LYS A 44 -5.03 -18.98 -5.71
CA LYS A 44 -3.62 -18.79 -5.32
C LYS A 44 -3.48 -17.74 -4.22
N PHE A 45 -4.22 -16.64 -4.29
CA PHE A 45 -4.23 -15.65 -3.22
C PHE A 45 -4.74 -16.26 -1.91
N ALA A 46 -5.85 -16.99 -1.96
CA ALA A 46 -6.44 -17.65 -0.79
C ALA A 46 -5.46 -18.66 -0.15
N ALA A 47 -4.77 -19.45 -0.97
CA ALA A 47 -3.74 -20.37 -0.51
C ALA A 47 -2.57 -19.63 0.18
N LEU A 48 -2.02 -18.59 -0.48
CA LEU A 48 -0.91 -17.80 0.07
C LEU A 48 -1.28 -17.06 1.36
N SER A 49 -2.51 -16.54 1.47
CA SER A 49 -2.98 -15.89 2.69
C SER A 49 -3.20 -16.89 3.83
N THR A 50 -3.67 -18.09 3.50
CA THR A 50 -3.84 -19.18 4.49
C THR A 50 -2.48 -19.63 5.01
N GLU A 51 -1.54 -19.89 4.11
CA GLU A 51 -0.16 -20.26 4.46
C GLU A 51 0.50 -19.18 5.33
N PHE A 52 0.29 -17.90 5.01
CA PHE A 52 0.80 -16.81 5.83
C PHE A 52 0.23 -16.83 7.25
N PHE A 53 -1.08 -17.06 7.42
CA PHE A 53 -1.68 -17.16 8.75
C PHE A 53 -1.12 -18.35 9.54
N ASP A 54 -0.90 -19.48 8.88
CA ASP A 54 -0.29 -20.66 9.51
C ASP A 54 1.15 -20.35 9.94
N ARG A 55 1.93 -19.66 9.11
CA ARG A 55 3.29 -19.21 9.48
C ARG A 55 3.27 -18.27 10.67
N VAL A 56 2.36 -17.28 10.70
CA VAL A 56 2.21 -16.38 11.85
C VAL A 56 1.90 -17.18 13.11
N GLN A 57 0.94 -18.11 13.06
CA GLN A 57 0.57 -18.91 14.22
C GLN A 57 1.74 -19.72 14.76
N ASN A 58 2.50 -20.38 13.88
CA ASN A 58 3.67 -21.16 14.28
C ASN A 58 4.79 -20.25 14.82
N ALA A 59 5.06 -19.11 14.17
CA ALA A 59 6.10 -18.18 14.59
C ALA A 59 5.82 -17.59 15.99
N MET A 60 4.56 -17.52 16.41
CA MET A 60 4.19 -17.00 17.74
C MET A 60 4.34 -18.01 18.87
N GLU A 61 4.67 -19.28 18.61
CA GLU A 61 4.82 -20.32 19.64
C GLU A 61 5.66 -19.86 20.85
N PRO A 62 6.84 -19.24 20.70
CA PRO A 62 7.68 -18.84 21.84
C PRO A 62 7.10 -17.69 22.65
N LEU A 63 6.09 -16.99 22.15
CA LEU A 63 5.48 -15.87 22.84
C LEU A 63 4.35 -16.30 23.78
N HIS A 64 3.88 -17.55 23.67
CA HIS A 64 2.82 -18.07 24.52
C HIS A 64 3.23 -18.12 26.01
N PRO A 65 2.26 -18.27 26.93
CA PRO A 65 2.54 -18.54 28.33
C PRO A 65 3.54 -19.70 28.51
N PRO A 66 4.46 -19.62 29.49
CA PRO A 66 4.51 -18.63 30.57
C PRO A 66 5.28 -17.34 30.22
N ILE A 67 5.79 -17.18 28.99
CA ILE A 67 6.60 -15.99 28.66
C ILE A 67 5.75 -14.71 28.68
N ASN A 68 4.52 -14.81 28.20
CA ASN A 68 3.55 -13.72 28.26
C ASN A 68 2.18 -14.25 28.72
N ASP A 69 1.81 -13.97 29.98
CA ASP A 69 0.63 -14.56 30.66
C ASP A 69 -0.69 -14.46 29.89
N LYS A 70 -0.95 -13.32 29.22
CA LYS A 70 -2.21 -13.06 28.51
C LYS A 70 -2.10 -13.24 27.01
N PHE A 71 -0.99 -13.80 26.52
CA PHE A 71 -0.77 -13.94 25.10
C PHE A 71 -1.65 -15.04 24.49
N HIS A 72 -2.42 -14.67 23.49
CA HIS A 72 -3.26 -15.62 22.74
C HIS A 72 -3.50 -15.14 21.31
N LEU A 73 -3.73 -16.11 20.42
CA LEU A 73 -4.11 -15.88 19.04
C LEU A 73 -5.55 -16.35 18.82
N GLN A 74 -6.30 -15.57 18.06
CA GLN A 74 -7.64 -15.94 17.63
C GLN A 74 -7.75 -15.76 16.11
N ARG A 75 -7.94 -16.87 15.40
CA ARG A 75 -8.25 -16.86 13.98
C ARG A 75 -9.76 -16.99 13.82
N ASP A 76 -10.37 -16.06 13.09
CA ASP A 76 -11.77 -16.16 12.73
C ASP A 76 -11.95 -16.85 11.37
N GLY A 77 -13.17 -17.30 11.09
CA GLY A 77 -13.54 -17.87 9.79
C GLY A 77 -13.69 -16.83 8.67
N ASN A 78 -13.54 -15.54 8.98
CA ASN A 78 -13.75 -14.43 8.05
C ASN A 78 -12.44 -13.87 7.46
N GLY A 79 -11.31 -14.53 7.74
CA GLY A 79 -10.00 -14.11 7.26
C GLY A 79 -9.34 -13.04 8.13
N GLU A 80 -9.66 -12.98 9.42
CA GLU A 80 -9.01 -12.16 10.42
C GLU A 80 -8.23 -13.05 11.41
N LEU A 81 -7.03 -12.60 11.77
CA LEU A 81 -6.21 -13.16 12.83
C LEU A 81 -5.92 -12.04 13.83
N VAL A 82 -6.33 -12.23 15.07
CA VAL A 82 -6.10 -11.31 16.17
C VAL A 82 -5.00 -11.88 17.05
N ILE A 83 -3.98 -11.07 17.33
CA ILE A 83 -2.90 -11.41 18.27
C ILE A 83 -3.05 -10.49 19.47
N CYS A 84 -3.42 -11.06 20.61
CA CYS A 84 -3.57 -10.35 21.86
C CYS A 84 -2.31 -10.53 22.69
N THR A 85 -1.67 -9.43 23.07
CA THR A 85 -0.55 -9.41 24.02
C THR A 85 -1.04 -8.99 25.40
N ASN A 86 -0.12 -8.89 26.36
CA ASN A 86 -0.44 -8.41 27.71
C ASN A 86 -0.98 -6.97 27.75
N ALA A 87 -0.63 -6.16 26.74
CA ALA A 87 -0.91 -4.72 26.73
C ALA A 87 -1.80 -4.28 25.57
N GLN A 88 -1.73 -4.94 24.42
CA GLN A 88 -2.35 -4.47 23.18
C GLN A 88 -2.78 -5.62 22.27
N ALA A 89 -3.59 -5.31 21.27
CA ALA A 89 -4.00 -6.26 20.25
C ALA A 89 -3.53 -5.82 18.86
N PHE A 90 -3.06 -6.78 18.08
CA PHE A 90 -2.78 -6.64 16.66
C PHE A 90 -3.88 -7.34 15.87
N LYS A 91 -4.19 -6.83 14.68
CA LYS A 91 -5.15 -7.47 13.78
C LYS A 91 -4.54 -7.63 12.41
N ILE A 92 -4.64 -8.82 11.86
CA ILE A 92 -4.23 -9.16 10.50
C ILE A 92 -5.48 -9.57 9.74
N LYS A 93 -5.80 -8.90 8.65
CA LYS A 93 -7.04 -9.14 7.89
C LYS A 93 -6.76 -9.38 6.42
N VAL A 94 -7.36 -10.43 5.87
CA VAL A 94 -7.32 -10.74 4.44
C VAL A 94 -8.42 -9.98 3.73
N LEU A 95 -8.04 -9.17 2.73
CA LEU A 95 -8.96 -8.46 1.85
C LEU A 95 -9.02 -9.13 0.48
N SER A 96 -9.81 -10.19 0.35
CA SER A 96 -9.89 -11.02 -0.87
C SER A 96 -10.25 -10.24 -2.14
N SER A 97 -11.14 -9.24 -2.06
CA SER A 97 -11.52 -8.42 -3.22
C SER A 97 -10.37 -7.57 -3.77
N LYS A 98 -9.47 -7.12 -2.88
CA LYS A 98 -8.28 -6.33 -3.21
C LYS A 98 -7.03 -7.18 -3.39
N GLN A 99 -7.08 -8.46 -3.02
CA GLN A 99 -5.92 -9.35 -2.94
C GLN A 99 -4.79 -8.76 -2.10
N GLN A 100 -5.15 -8.29 -0.91
CA GLN A 100 -4.25 -7.62 0.03
C GLN A 100 -4.39 -8.20 1.43
N ILE A 101 -3.37 -7.99 2.25
CA ILE A 101 -3.42 -8.22 3.69
C ILE A 101 -3.28 -6.87 4.39
N GLU A 102 -4.12 -6.62 5.38
CA GLU A 102 -4.02 -5.46 6.27
C GLU A 102 -3.43 -5.90 7.61
N LEU A 103 -2.45 -5.15 8.11
CA LEU A 103 -1.92 -5.28 9.46
C LEU A 103 -2.26 -3.99 10.20
N LEU A 104 -3.06 -4.10 11.26
CA LEU A 104 -3.26 -3.04 12.23
C LEU A 104 -2.35 -3.28 13.43
N SER A 105 -1.31 -2.46 13.54
CA SER A 105 -0.38 -2.45 14.66
C SER A 105 -0.64 -1.24 15.56
N PRO A 106 -0.63 -1.40 16.90
CA PRO A 106 -0.65 -0.27 17.83
C PRO A 106 0.54 0.69 17.66
N ALA A 107 1.68 0.21 17.13
CA ALA A 107 2.90 0.99 16.98
C ALA A 107 3.06 1.61 15.59
N SER A 108 2.63 0.91 14.54
CA SER A 108 2.84 1.33 13.15
C SER A 108 1.57 1.72 12.41
N CYS A 109 0.44 1.73 13.12
CA CYS A 109 -0.90 1.93 12.59
C CYS A 109 -1.26 0.88 11.52
N LEU A 110 -2.22 1.22 10.65
CA LEU A 110 -2.69 0.36 9.57
C LEU A 110 -1.69 0.36 8.41
N ARG A 111 -1.29 -0.84 7.97
CA ARG A 111 -0.45 -1.09 6.80
C ARG A 111 -1.10 -2.10 5.88
N THR A 112 -0.79 -2.01 4.58
CA THR A 112 -1.41 -2.85 3.55
C THR A 112 -0.33 -3.49 2.71
N TYR A 113 -0.46 -4.81 2.50
CA TYR A 113 0.54 -5.65 1.89
C TYR A 113 0.01 -6.34 0.64
N HIS A 114 0.88 -6.53 -0.33
CA HIS A 114 0.60 -7.31 -1.53
C HIS A 114 1.63 -8.44 -1.67
N TRP A 115 1.23 -9.53 -2.32
CA TRP A 115 2.15 -10.62 -2.61
C TRP A 115 3.09 -10.21 -3.74
N ASN A 116 4.39 -10.22 -3.47
CA ASN A 116 5.43 -10.08 -4.47
C ASN A 116 5.88 -11.47 -4.94
N ALA A 117 5.54 -11.82 -6.18
CA ALA A 117 5.86 -13.12 -6.76
C ALA A 117 7.37 -13.35 -7.01
N MET A 118 8.16 -12.29 -7.09
CA MET A 118 9.61 -12.36 -7.32
C MET A 118 10.35 -12.68 -6.02
N THR A 119 10.04 -11.96 -4.94
CA THR A 119 10.66 -12.14 -3.63
C THR A 119 9.98 -13.21 -2.78
N LYS A 120 8.79 -13.66 -3.19
CA LYS A 120 7.92 -14.58 -2.45
C LYS A 120 7.59 -14.07 -1.05
N ARG A 121 7.32 -12.78 -0.93
CA ARG A 121 7.04 -12.08 0.33
C ARG A 121 5.80 -11.21 0.24
N TRP A 122 5.23 -10.91 1.41
CA TRP A 122 4.18 -9.91 1.55
C TRP A 122 4.83 -8.55 1.81
N GLU A 123 4.74 -7.67 0.82
CA GLU A 123 5.44 -6.38 0.83
C GLU A 123 4.46 -5.23 0.97
N ASP A 124 4.81 -4.27 1.82
CA ASP A 124 4.03 -3.06 2.06
C ASP A 124 3.86 -2.28 0.76
N VAL A 125 2.64 -1.79 0.52
CA VAL A 125 2.30 -1.08 -0.71
C VAL A 125 3.00 0.28 -0.80
N ALA A 126 3.33 0.91 0.33
CA ALA A 126 3.93 2.24 0.36
C ALA A 126 5.47 2.19 0.29
N ASP A 127 6.10 1.28 1.03
CA ASP A 127 7.56 1.28 1.22
C ASP A 127 8.25 -0.07 0.95
N SER A 128 7.51 -1.08 0.51
CA SER A 128 8.02 -2.42 0.14
C SER A 128 8.70 -3.19 1.27
N HIS A 129 8.51 -2.80 2.54
CA HIS A 129 8.98 -3.60 3.66
C HIS A 129 8.18 -4.90 3.78
N ASP A 130 8.86 -5.94 4.25
CA ASP A 130 8.26 -7.22 4.54
C ASP A 130 7.36 -7.18 5.80
N ILE A 131 6.21 -7.84 5.74
CA ILE A 131 5.23 -7.88 6.84
C ILE A 131 5.76 -8.59 8.08
N GLU A 132 6.53 -9.67 7.92
CA GLU A 132 7.03 -10.50 9.02
C GLU A 132 8.06 -9.73 9.83
N GLY A 133 8.93 -8.98 9.13
CA GLY A 133 9.86 -8.05 9.75
C GLY A 133 9.17 -6.93 10.53
N LEU A 134 8.12 -6.32 9.97
CA LEU A 134 7.37 -5.26 10.67
C LEU A 134 6.65 -5.81 11.91
N LEU A 135 5.99 -6.95 11.75
CA LEU A 135 5.25 -7.61 12.83
C LEU A 135 6.18 -8.01 13.97
N THR A 136 7.35 -8.59 13.67
CA THR A 136 8.38 -8.93 14.65
C THR A 136 8.82 -7.69 15.44
N ARG A 137 9.23 -6.63 14.73
CA ARG A 137 9.70 -5.39 15.34
C ARG A 137 8.65 -4.78 16.26
N ASP A 138 7.38 -4.81 15.85
CA ASP A 138 6.31 -4.20 16.61
C ASP A 138 5.89 -5.07 17.81
N LEU A 139 5.82 -6.40 17.66
CA LEU A 139 5.53 -7.32 18.76
C LEU A 139 6.55 -7.21 19.89
N MET A 140 7.84 -7.14 19.55
CA MET A 140 8.93 -6.99 20.53
C MET A 140 8.81 -5.72 21.40
N ARG A 141 7.95 -4.75 21.05
CA ARG A 141 7.67 -3.58 21.89
C ARG A 141 6.61 -3.83 22.97
N PHE A 142 5.81 -4.89 22.84
CA PHE A 142 4.65 -5.16 23.70
C PHE A 142 4.65 -6.55 24.35
N CYS A 143 5.54 -7.45 23.93
CA CYS A 143 5.71 -8.77 24.54
C CYS A 143 7.18 -9.15 24.66
N ALA A 144 7.49 -10.04 25.61
CA ALA A 144 8.81 -10.64 25.75
C ALA A 144 8.96 -11.80 24.75
N GLY A 145 10.18 -11.99 24.26
CA GLY A 145 10.50 -13.01 23.25
C GLY A 145 10.52 -12.46 21.82
N ILE A 146 10.85 -13.34 20.88
CA ILE A 146 10.99 -13.02 19.44
C ILE A 146 10.22 -14.09 18.66
N PRO A 147 9.28 -13.70 17.76
CA PRO A 147 8.67 -14.64 16.82
C PRO A 147 9.70 -15.36 15.93
N LEU A 148 9.42 -16.60 15.54
CA LEU A 148 10.29 -17.43 14.70
C LEU A 148 9.78 -17.52 13.25
N PHE A 149 9.87 -16.42 12.51
CA PHE A 149 9.60 -16.37 11.07
C PHE A 149 10.76 -16.92 10.24
#